data_AF-E5ABV4-F1
#
_entry.id   AF-E5ABV4-F1
#
_cell.length_a   1.000
_cell.length_b   1.000
_cell.length_c   1.000
_cell.angle_alpha   90.00
_cell.angle_beta   90.00
_cell.angle_gamma   90.00
#
_symmetry.space_group_name_H-M   'P 1'
#
loop_
_entity.id
_entity.type
_entity.pdbx_description
1 polymer ?
#
loop_
_entity_poly.entity_id
_entity_poly.type
_entity_poly.pdbx_seq_one_letter_code
_entity_poly.pdbx_strand_id
1 'polypeptide(L)'
;MNATKYIKKEAMRKSWLPSFMSNSPSAAPQQAADDDDWSDVASVDESLGGSKGSNRLSDGSIDAETKARTSSNIPSIFSTALPPCGMHPQCAFENVNNRLRKLWLRQSHNNPAINMSTVDICKLVHDELEAEDKEFPQGTLTLAKSRRPWRLESVFKYELLWSKWFIREAEIQERLSGMDSGEREIQNLMDRMYPMPKELCFVKNRANKKGIHALWLAWARGKRGWLPLDESLDLPLTMENVSLGGTVREPWADMDHSCHGSENSQILEPALATDAREM
;
A
#
# COMPACT_ATOMS: atom_id res chain seq x y z
N MET A 1 -37.32 -5.44 -50.25
CA MET A 1 -37.05 -4.03 -50.56
C MET A 1 -36.31 -3.42 -49.37
N ASN A 2 -35.10 -2.91 -49.65
CA ASN A 2 -34.10 -2.49 -48.67
C ASN A 2 -34.42 -1.09 -48.13
N ALA A 3 -34.55 -0.95 -46.81
CA ALA A 3 -34.56 0.35 -46.15
C ALA A 3 -33.16 0.64 -45.59
N THR A 4 -32.32 1.19 -46.46
CA THR A 4 -31.04 1.79 -46.08
C THR A 4 -31.25 3.24 -45.63
N LYS A 5 -30.63 3.54 -44.48
CA LYS A 5 -29.65 4.64 -44.30
C LYS A 5 -30.06 6.01 -43.73
N TYR A 6 -29.19 6.39 -42.78
CA TYR A 6 -28.70 7.72 -42.39
C TYR A 6 -29.54 8.61 -41.46
N ILE A 7 -29.26 8.47 -40.16
CA ILE A 7 -29.30 9.62 -39.24
C ILE A 7 -27.87 10.06 -38.93
N LYS A 8 -27.57 11.25 -39.45
CA LYS A 8 -26.41 12.10 -39.20
C LYS A 8 -26.44 12.52 -37.71
N LYS A 9 -25.43 12.15 -36.93
CA LYS A 9 -25.16 12.79 -35.62
C LYS A 9 -23.76 13.36 -35.62
N GLU A 10 -23.73 14.64 -35.93
CA GLU A 10 -22.60 15.54 -35.85
C GLU A 10 -22.64 16.26 -34.49
N ALA A 11 -21.47 16.66 -34.02
CA ALA A 11 -21.22 17.61 -32.93
C ALA A 11 -21.64 17.21 -31.50
N MET A 12 -20.65 16.77 -30.71
CA MET A 12 -20.08 17.59 -29.63
C MET A 12 -18.87 16.86 -29.04
N ARG A 13 -17.68 17.17 -29.57
CA ARG A 13 -16.42 16.92 -28.86
C ARG A 13 -16.36 17.89 -27.68
N LYS A 14 -16.80 17.45 -26.50
CA LYS A 14 -16.48 18.13 -25.24
C LYS A 14 -15.08 17.69 -24.82
N SER A 15 -14.12 18.55 -25.10
CA SER A 15 -12.76 18.51 -24.55
C SER A 15 -12.83 18.51 -23.02
N TRP A 16 -12.65 17.35 -22.41
CA TRP A 16 -12.29 17.22 -20.99
C TRP A 16 -10.77 17.35 -20.87
N LEU A 17 -10.29 18.59 -20.97
CA LEU A 17 -8.97 18.95 -20.46
C LEU A 17 -9.18 19.89 -19.27
N PRO A 18 -8.60 19.61 -18.10
CA PRO A 18 -8.68 20.51 -16.96
C PRO A 18 -7.84 21.76 -17.22
N SER A 19 -8.49 22.93 -17.28
CA SER A 19 -7.87 24.26 -17.29
C SER A 19 -7.24 24.62 -15.94
N PHE A 20 -6.18 23.92 -15.54
CA PHE A 20 -5.46 24.21 -14.29
C PHE A 20 -4.24 25.14 -14.46
N MET A 21 -4.06 25.78 -15.63
CA MET A 21 -2.95 26.71 -15.86
C MET A 21 -3.36 28.06 -16.45
N SER A 22 -4.54 28.57 -16.08
CA SER A 22 -4.87 29.99 -16.31
C SER A 22 -4.27 30.82 -15.18
N ASN A 23 -2.98 31.12 -15.30
CA ASN A 23 -2.32 32.19 -14.57
C ASN A 23 -2.97 33.52 -14.96
N SER A 24 -3.90 34.01 -14.15
CA SER A 24 -4.27 35.43 -14.15
C SER A 24 -3.26 36.18 -13.28
N PRO A 25 -2.51 37.16 -13.84
CA PRO A 25 -1.67 38.02 -13.03
C PRO A 25 -2.55 38.96 -12.21
N SER A 26 -2.59 38.75 -10.90
CA SER A 26 -3.19 39.68 -9.96
C SER A 26 -2.26 40.87 -9.80
N ALA A 27 -2.72 42.03 -10.27
CA ALA A 27 -2.05 43.31 -10.11
C ALA A 27 -2.34 43.90 -8.72
N ALA A 28 -1.27 44.20 -7.98
CA ALA A 28 -1.08 45.30 -6.99
C ALA A 28 -0.24 44.83 -5.79
N PRO A 29 0.40 45.76 -5.05
CA PRO A 29 1.28 46.83 -5.48
C PRO A 29 2.73 46.60 -4.97
N GLN A 30 3.69 47.21 -5.66
CA GLN A 30 5.09 47.25 -5.24
C GLN A 30 5.21 48.01 -3.91
N GLN A 31 5.64 47.32 -2.85
CA GLN A 31 6.38 47.94 -1.75
C GLN A 31 7.81 47.44 -1.82
N ALA A 32 8.69 48.43 -2.02
CA ALA A 32 10.13 48.33 -1.93
C ALA A 32 10.57 48.31 -0.45
N ALA A 33 11.80 47.86 -0.24
CA ALA A 33 12.57 47.89 1.01
C ALA A 33 12.12 46.83 2.04
N ASP A 34 12.97 45.99 2.61
CA ASP A 34 14.39 46.13 2.94
C ASP A 34 15.10 44.78 2.84
N ASP A 35 16.42 44.86 2.66
CA ASP A 35 17.39 43.79 2.65
C ASP A 35 17.38 43.00 3.97
N ASP A 36 16.87 41.77 3.97
CA ASP A 36 17.07 40.83 5.08
C ASP A 36 18.40 40.09 4.87
N ASP A 37 19.43 40.76 5.36
CA ASP A 37 20.80 40.33 5.57
C ASP A 37 20.80 39.09 6.49
N TRP A 38 20.92 37.90 5.90
CA TRP A 38 21.16 36.64 6.62
C TRP A 38 22.59 36.63 7.17
N SER A 39 22.81 37.48 8.17
CA SER A 39 24.08 37.61 8.87
C SER A 39 24.41 36.34 9.64
N ASP A 40 25.62 35.86 9.37
CA ASP A 40 26.37 34.88 10.15
C ASP A 40 26.28 35.15 11.66
N VAL A 41 25.71 34.22 12.40
CA VAL A 41 25.92 34.11 13.86
C VAL A 41 26.86 32.95 14.16
N ALA A 42 28.14 33.21 13.97
CA ALA A 42 29.19 32.45 14.60
C ALA A 42 29.40 32.95 16.05
N SER A 43 29.22 32.01 16.98
CA SER A 43 29.97 31.81 18.23
C SER A 43 30.06 32.93 19.28
N VAL A 44 29.55 32.61 20.48
CA VAL A 44 30.28 32.52 21.78
C VAL A 44 29.29 32.76 22.91
N ASP A 45 29.06 31.77 23.78
CA ASP A 45 29.46 31.90 25.18
C ASP A 45 29.44 30.55 25.93
N GLU A 46 30.42 30.41 26.82
CA GLU A 46 30.60 29.33 27.76
C GLU A 46 29.44 29.28 28.76
N SER A 47 28.85 28.11 28.95
CA SER A 47 28.05 27.85 30.15
C SER A 47 28.31 26.44 30.66
N LEU A 48 29.21 26.42 31.65
CA LEU A 48 29.37 25.36 32.63
C LEU A 48 28.05 25.19 33.40
N GLY A 49 27.46 24.00 33.34
CA GLY A 49 26.50 23.55 34.34
C GLY A 49 25.15 23.13 33.79
N GLY A 50 24.89 21.82 33.79
CA GLY A 50 23.54 21.27 33.62
C GLY A 50 23.47 20.07 32.70
N SER A 51 24.15 18.98 33.05
CA SER A 51 24.00 17.68 32.38
C SER A 51 22.60 17.10 32.61
N LYS A 52 21.62 17.54 31.82
CA LYS A 52 20.40 16.77 31.54
C LYS A 52 20.70 15.91 30.32
N GLY A 53 20.84 14.60 30.57
CA GLY A 53 21.10 13.58 29.56
C GLY A 53 20.09 13.63 28.42
N SER A 54 20.48 14.33 27.35
CA SER A 54 19.82 14.27 26.06
C SER A 54 20.22 12.95 25.42
N ASN A 55 19.39 11.92 25.57
CA ASN A 55 19.44 10.69 24.79
C ASN A 55 19.01 10.96 23.33
N ARG A 56 19.54 12.01 22.70
CA ARG A 56 19.58 12.07 21.24
C ARG A 56 20.53 10.97 20.83
N LEU A 57 19.95 9.82 20.51
CA LEU A 57 20.58 8.77 19.72
C LEU A 57 21.31 9.48 18.59
N SER A 58 22.63 9.56 18.73
CA SER A 58 23.51 10.09 17.71
C SER A 58 23.15 9.34 16.43
N ASP A 59 22.71 10.08 15.43
CA ASP A 59 22.49 9.57 14.07
C ASP A 59 23.88 9.23 13.54
N GLY A 60 24.42 8.11 14.04
CA GLY A 60 25.75 7.64 13.75
C GLY A 60 25.80 7.47 12.25
N SER A 61 26.64 8.27 11.60
CA SER A 61 26.93 8.16 10.18
C SER A 61 27.33 6.72 9.90
N ILE A 62 26.38 5.94 9.40
CA ILE A 62 26.62 4.56 8.97
C ILE A 62 27.47 4.71 7.72
N ASP A 63 28.69 4.20 7.79
CA ASP A 63 29.61 4.17 6.67
C ASP A 63 28.94 3.59 5.42
N ALA A 64 29.20 4.19 4.26
CA ALA A 64 28.53 3.84 3.00
C ALA A 64 28.75 2.36 2.65
N GLU A 65 29.88 1.78 3.07
CA GLU A 65 30.20 0.39 2.84
C GLU A 65 29.34 -0.58 3.68
N THR A 66 29.07 -0.24 4.95
CA THR A 66 28.14 -1.03 5.78
C THR A 66 26.72 -0.92 5.25
N LYS A 67 26.30 0.25 4.78
CA LYS A 67 24.98 0.44 4.14
C LYS A 67 24.82 -0.42 2.88
N ALA A 68 25.87 -0.53 2.07
CA ALA A 68 25.87 -1.38 0.88
C ALA A 68 25.75 -2.87 1.23
N ARG A 69 26.54 -3.36 2.20
CA ARG A 69 26.48 -4.77 2.63
C ARG A 69 25.14 -5.15 3.27
N THR A 70 24.55 -4.28 4.09
CA THR A 70 23.24 -4.56 4.70
C THR A 70 22.12 -4.60 3.64
N SER A 71 22.27 -3.85 2.53
CA SER A 71 21.29 -3.86 1.46
C SER A 71 21.22 -5.19 0.70
N SER A 72 22.31 -5.97 0.65
CA SER A 72 22.38 -7.26 -0.03
C SER A 72 21.58 -8.37 0.65
N ASN A 73 21.32 -8.25 1.96
CA ASN A 73 20.60 -9.26 2.74
C ASN A 73 19.11 -8.92 2.97
N ILE A 74 18.57 -7.91 2.28
CA ILE A 74 17.15 -7.56 2.40
C ILE A 74 16.32 -8.56 1.59
N PRO A 75 15.28 -9.20 2.18
CA PRO A 75 14.35 -10.06 1.46
C PRO A 75 13.78 -9.39 0.20
N SER A 76 13.66 -10.14 -0.89
CA SER A 76 13.16 -9.63 -2.18
C SER A 76 11.77 -9.00 -2.08
N ILE A 77 10.94 -9.51 -1.16
CA ILE A 77 9.60 -9.00 -0.88
C ILE A 77 9.64 -7.55 -0.38
N PHE A 78 10.72 -7.14 0.29
CA PHE A 78 10.94 -5.76 0.76
C PHE A 78 11.67 -4.88 -0.26
N SER A 79 11.78 -5.30 -1.53
CA SER A 79 12.32 -4.46 -2.59
C SER A 79 11.51 -3.17 -2.74
N THR A 80 12.10 -2.12 -3.32
CA THR A 80 11.45 -0.82 -3.52
C THR A 80 10.62 -0.71 -4.80
N ALA A 81 10.59 -1.78 -5.62
CA ALA A 81 9.78 -1.80 -6.84
C ALA A 81 8.30 -1.59 -6.53
N LEU A 82 7.67 -0.63 -7.22
CA LEU A 82 6.30 -0.19 -6.93
C LEU A 82 5.26 -1.03 -7.66
N PRO A 83 4.14 -1.36 -7.02
CA PRO A 83 3.06 -2.12 -7.63
C PRO A 83 2.36 -1.30 -8.72
N PRO A 84 1.88 -1.94 -9.81
CA PRO A 84 1.15 -1.26 -10.87
C PRO A 84 -0.31 -1.01 -10.46
N CYS A 85 -0.50 -0.07 -9.54
CA CYS A 85 -1.80 0.32 -8.99
C CYS A 85 -1.98 1.85 -8.96
N GLY A 86 -3.07 2.32 -8.36
CA GLY A 86 -3.33 3.75 -8.21
C GLY A 86 -2.47 4.41 -7.15
N MET A 87 -2.43 5.75 -7.17
CA MET A 87 -1.59 6.57 -6.29
C MET A 87 -1.77 6.26 -4.80
N HIS A 88 -3.02 6.21 -4.29
CA HIS A 88 -3.26 5.96 -2.85
C HIS A 88 -2.76 4.57 -2.41
N PRO A 89 -3.11 3.45 -3.10
CA PRO A 89 -2.50 2.16 -2.79
C PRO A 89 -0.99 2.11 -2.94
N GLN A 90 -0.40 2.82 -3.91
CA GLN A 90 1.05 2.83 -4.13
C GLN A 90 1.78 3.54 -2.99
N CYS A 91 1.28 4.69 -2.53
CA CYS A 91 1.80 5.38 -1.35
C CYS A 91 1.68 4.51 -0.08
N ALA A 92 0.54 3.83 0.08
CA ALA A 92 0.36 2.90 1.19
C ALA A 92 1.36 1.74 1.17
N PHE A 93 1.63 1.18 -0.01
CA PHE A 93 2.65 0.14 -0.20
C PHE A 93 4.02 0.64 0.26
N GLU A 94 4.44 1.83 -0.18
CA GLU A 94 5.73 2.42 0.20
C GLU A 94 5.84 2.64 1.71
N ASN A 95 4.78 3.15 2.35
CA ASN A 95 4.75 3.39 3.79
C ASN A 95 4.96 2.08 4.58
N VAL A 96 4.22 1.03 4.22
CA VAL A 96 4.35 -0.29 4.87
C VAL A 96 5.73 -0.89 4.59
N ASN A 97 6.18 -0.87 3.34
CA ASN A 97 7.49 -1.40 2.96
C ASN A 97 8.65 -0.69 3.67
N ASN A 98 8.57 0.63 3.82
CA ASN A 98 9.58 1.40 4.55
C ASN A 98 9.61 1.05 6.05
N ARG A 99 8.46 0.79 6.68
CA ARG A 99 8.39 0.29 8.07
C ARG A 99 9.05 -1.07 8.20
N LEU A 100 8.69 -2.01 7.32
CA LEU A 100 9.26 -3.37 7.29
C LEU A 100 10.78 -3.34 7.10
N ARG A 101 11.27 -2.59 6.11
CA ARG A 101 12.71 -2.40 5.88
C ARG A 101 13.42 -1.80 7.08
N LYS A 102 12.82 -0.80 7.74
CA LYS A 102 13.40 -0.16 8.92
C LYS A 102 13.52 -1.15 10.08
N LEU A 103 12.51 -1.99 10.31
CA LEU A 103 12.56 -3.02 11.34
C LEU A 103 13.58 -4.10 11.01
N TRP A 104 13.59 -4.59 9.77
CA TRP A 104 14.57 -5.56 9.28
C TRP A 104 16.02 -5.09 9.51
N LEU A 105 16.31 -3.84 9.11
CA LEU A 105 17.64 -3.25 9.28
C LEU A 105 18.00 -3.10 10.77
N ARG A 106 17.10 -2.55 11.59
CA ARG A 106 17.33 -2.40 13.05
C ARG A 106 17.68 -3.73 13.71
N GLN A 107 16.98 -4.79 13.33
CA GLN A 107 17.23 -6.11 13.87
C GLN A 107 18.59 -6.67 13.47
N SER A 108 18.96 -6.53 12.19
CA SER A 108 20.27 -6.97 11.68
C SER A 108 21.45 -6.31 12.42
N HIS A 109 21.24 -5.10 12.97
CA HIS A 109 22.26 -4.36 13.71
C HIS A 109 22.25 -4.65 15.22
N ASN A 110 21.09 -4.79 15.85
CA ASN A 110 20.99 -4.77 17.32
C ASN A 110 21.25 -6.13 17.99
N ASN A 111 20.81 -7.24 17.38
CA ASN A 111 20.99 -8.56 18.00
C ASN A 111 20.92 -9.69 16.96
N PRO A 112 22.06 -10.11 16.39
CA PRO A 112 22.07 -11.21 15.42
C PRO A 112 21.71 -12.58 16.03
N ALA A 113 21.60 -12.69 17.35
CA ALA A 113 21.17 -13.93 18.01
C ALA A 113 19.64 -14.11 17.98
N ILE A 114 18.88 -13.02 17.86
CA ILE A 114 17.41 -13.07 17.72
C ILE A 114 17.11 -12.93 16.24
N ASN A 115 17.07 -14.07 15.54
CA ASN A 115 16.60 -14.13 14.16
C ASN A 115 15.06 -14.12 14.16
N MET A 116 14.43 -12.96 13.95
CA MET A 116 13.00 -12.94 13.60
C MET A 116 12.86 -13.33 12.15
N SER A 117 11.84 -14.11 11.86
CA SER A 117 11.49 -14.43 10.49
C SER A 117 10.94 -13.18 9.78
N THR A 118 10.96 -13.20 8.45
CA THR A 118 10.27 -12.21 7.62
C THR A 118 8.78 -12.13 7.99
N VAL A 119 8.16 -13.28 8.33
CA VAL A 119 6.75 -13.37 8.73
C VAL A 119 6.51 -12.63 10.05
N ASP A 120 7.37 -12.80 11.05
CA ASP A 120 7.23 -12.13 12.35
C ASP A 120 7.30 -10.61 12.21
N ILE A 121 8.22 -10.11 11.37
CA ILE A 121 8.35 -8.67 11.09
C ILE A 121 7.09 -8.14 10.39
N CYS A 122 6.53 -8.89 9.43
CA CYS A 122 5.28 -8.54 8.78
C CYS A 122 4.10 -8.50 9.76
N LYS A 123 4.00 -9.49 10.65
CA LYS A 123 2.96 -9.56 11.70
C LYS A 123 3.09 -8.39 12.67
N LEU A 124 4.29 -8.07 13.12
CA LEU A 124 4.53 -6.93 14.01
C LEU A 124 4.03 -5.60 13.40
N VAL A 125 4.38 -5.32 12.14
CA VAL A 125 3.90 -4.11 11.45
C VAL A 125 2.38 -4.12 11.28
N HIS A 126 1.80 -5.29 11.01
CA HIS A 126 0.34 -5.42 10.89
C HIS A 126 -0.36 -5.12 12.23
N ASP A 127 0.12 -5.69 13.33
CA ASP A 127 -0.43 -5.47 14.67
C ASP A 127 -0.33 -3.99 15.09
N GLU A 128 0.78 -3.32 14.76
CA GLU A 128 0.94 -1.87 14.97
C GLU A 128 -0.11 -1.06 14.19
N LEU A 129 -0.36 -1.41 12.93
CA LEU A 129 -1.38 -0.74 12.11
C LEU A 129 -2.80 -1.03 12.62
N GLU A 130 -3.10 -2.26 13.05
CA GLU A 130 -4.40 -2.58 13.64
C GLU A 130 -4.63 -1.85 14.96
N ALA A 131 -3.60 -1.75 15.82
CA ALA A 131 -3.68 -0.97 17.06
C ALA A 131 -3.98 0.50 16.77
N GLU A 132 -3.30 1.08 15.77
CA GLU A 132 -3.54 2.47 15.35
C GLU A 132 -4.95 2.67 14.76
N ASP A 133 -5.48 1.68 14.04
CA ASP A 133 -6.86 1.74 13.53
C ASP A 133 -7.90 1.67 14.66
N LYS A 134 -7.63 0.89 15.72
CA LYS A 134 -8.48 0.83 16.93
C LYS A 134 -8.44 2.15 17.70
N GLU A 135 -7.29 2.79 17.79
CA GLU A 135 -7.14 4.08 18.47
C GLU A 135 -7.77 5.24 17.66
N PHE A 136 -7.67 5.18 16.33
CA PHE A 136 -8.12 6.25 15.42
C PHE A 136 -8.96 5.72 14.25
N PRO A 137 -10.16 5.19 14.48
CA PRO A 137 -10.93 4.51 13.44
C PRO A 137 -11.26 5.40 12.23
N GLN A 138 -11.40 4.78 11.05
CA GLN A 138 -11.70 5.49 9.80
C GLN A 138 -12.98 6.34 9.91
N GLY A 139 -12.95 7.55 9.35
CA GLY A 139 -14.08 8.49 9.35
C GLY A 139 -14.15 9.39 10.58
N THR A 140 -13.26 9.21 11.56
CA THR A 140 -13.19 10.06 12.76
C THR A 140 -12.22 11.23 12.62
N LEU A 141 -11.40 11.28 11.55
CA LEU A 141 -10.32 12.27 11.40
C LEU A 141 -10.73 13.56 10.67
N THR A 142 -12.02 13.79 10.46
CA THR A 142 -12.53 14.99 9.77
C THR A 142 -12.12 16.31 10.44
N LEU A 143 -11.64 16.29 11.69
CA LEU A 143 -11.26 17.50 12.44
C LEU A 143 -9.91 17.43 13.18
N ALA A 144 -9.22 16.29 13.26
CA ALA A 144 -7.98 16.16 14.04
C ALA A 144 -6.87 15.40 13.30
N LYS A 145 -5.69 16.02 13.21
CA LYS A 145 -4.41 15.42 12.77
C LYS A 145 -3.89 14.37 13.78
N SER A 146 -4.71 13.42 14.20
CA SER A 146 -4.41 12.59 15.37
C SER A 146 -3.40 11.47 15.08
N ARG A 147 -3.44 10.86 13.89
CA ARG A 147 -2.48 9.81 13.50
C ARG A 147 -1.06 10.35 13.39
N ARG A 148 -0.10 9.61 13.94
CA ARG A 148 1.33 9.96 13.89
C ARG A 148 2.14 8.80 13.26
N PRO A 149 2.83 9.02 12.14
CA PRO A 149 2.84 10.25 11.33
C PRO A 149 1.48 10.50 10.67
N TRP A 150 1.19 11.79 10.41
CA TRP A 150 -0.04 12.21 9.74
C TRP A 150 -0.14 11.58 8.35
N ARG A 151 -1.26 10.92 8.07
CA ARG A 151 -1.54 10.21 6.82
C ARG A 151 -3.01 10.41 6.45
N LEU A 152 -3.29 10.42 5.15
CA LEU A 152 -4.66 10.44 4.63
C LEU A 152 -5.37 9.13 4.99
N GLU A 153 -6.64 9.21 5.40
CA GLU A 153 -7.46 8.02 5.72
C GLU A 153 -7.56 7.05 4.54
N SER A 154 -7.71 7.60 3.32
CA SER A 154 -7.75 6.81 2.09
C SER A 154 -6.48 6.00 1.87
N VAL A 155 -5.32 6.51 2.28
CA VAL A 155 -4.02 5.81 2.20
C VAL A 155 -3.93 4.78 3.31
N PHE A 156 -4.26 5.15 4.55
CA PHE A 156 -4.18 4.24 5.70
C PHE A 156 -5.02 2.97 5.52
N LYS A 157 -6.23 3.09 4.95
CA LYS A 157 -7.05 1.93 4.59
C LYS A 157 -6.28 0.91 3.74
N TYR A 158 -5.48 1.39 2.78
CA TYR A 158 -4.68 0.51 1.94
C TYR A 158 -3.44 -0.03 2.66
N GLU A 159 -2.90 0.65 3.67
CA GLU A 159 -1.77 0.15 4.47
C GLU A 159 -2.15 -1.12 5.24
N LEU A 160 -3.37 -1.17 5.81
CA LEU A 160 -3.91 -2.38 6.42
C LEU A 160 -4.05 -3.55 5.42
N LEU A 161 -4.46 -3.27 4.19
CA LEU A 161 -4.60 -4.31 3.16
C LEU A 161 -3.23 -4.79 2.68
N TRP A 162 -2.26 -3.88 2.53
CA TRP A 162 -0.89 -4.22 2.16
C TRP A 162 -0.17 -5.02 3.24
N SER A 163 -0.36 -4.70 4.52
CA SER A 163 0.26 -5.48 5.61
C SER A 163 -0.21 -6.94 5.62
N LYS A 164 -1.50 -7.20 5.38
CA LYS A 164 -2.03 -8.56 5.18
C LYS A 164 -1.40 -9.27 3.98
N TRP A 165 -1.24 -8.56 2.87
CA TRP A 165 -0.54 -9.09 1.69
C TRP A 165 0.90 -9.47 2.01
N PHE A 166 1.65 -8.62 2.71
CA PHE A 166 3.04 -8.90 3.11
C PHE A 166 3.15 -10.13 4.01
N ILE A 167 2.22 -10.34 4.94
CA ILE A 167 2.18 -11.56 5.77
C ILE A 167 2.02 -12.79 4.87
N ARG A 168 0.98 -12.81 4.02
CA ARG A 168 0.69 -13.95 3.13
C ARG A 168 1.89 -14.28 2.24
N GLU A 169 2.51 -13.27 1.65
CA GLU A 169 3.66 -13.48 0.75
C GLU A 169 4.91 -13.92 1.50
N ALA A 170 5.14 -13.42 2.72
CA ALA A 170 6.23 -13.90 3.56
C ALA A 170 6.02 -15.39 3.96
N GLU A 171 4.79 -15.78 4.28
CA GLU A 171 4.43 -17.17 4.58
C GLU A 171 4.64 -18.09 3.37
N ILE A 172 4.27 -17.63 2.16
CA ILE A 172 4.56 -18.36 0.92
C ILE A 172 6.07 -18.51 0.76
N GLN A 173 6.84 -17.43 0.91
CA GLN A 173 8.30 -17.48 0.75
C GLN A 173 8.99 -18.43 1.73
N GLU A 174 8.56 -18.45 2.99
CA GLU A 174 9.09 -19.36 4.00
C GLU A 174 8.78 -20.83 3.65
N ARG A 175 7.55 -21.10 3.18
CA ARG A 175 7.14 -22.44 2.76
C ARG A 175 7.82 -22.92 1.48
N LEU A 176 8.22 -22.02 0.56
CA LEU A 176 8.80 -22.40 -0.75
C LEU A 176 9.98 -23.37 -0.65
N SER A 177 10.80 -23.26 0.41
CA SER A 177 11.97 -24.12 0.62
C SER A 177 11.59 -25.55 0.99
N GLY A 178 10.40 -25.74 1.58
CA GLY A 178 9.88 -27.04 2.01
C GLY A 178 8.78 -27.61 1.11
N MET A 179 8.29 -26.84 0.13
CA MET A 179 7.21 -27.28 -0.77
C MET A 179 7.67 -28.37 -1.73
N ASP A 180 6.86 -29.42 -1.85
CA ASP A 180 7.05 -30.44 -2.89
C ASP A 180 6.69 -29.89 -4.30
N SER A 181 6.93 -30.71 -5.34
CA SER A 181 6.66 -30.29 -6.73
C SER A 181 5.17 -30.03 -6.97
N GLY A 182 4.28 -30.83 -6.39
CA GLY A 182 2.83 -30.71 -6.55
C GLY A 182 2.28 -29.47 -5.84
N GLU A 183 2.71 -29.22 -4.60
CA GLU A 183 2.38 -28.00 -3.85
C GLU A 183 2.85 -26.75 -4.59
N ARG A 184 4.05 -26.80 -5.19
CA ARG A 184 4.58 -25.70 -5.99
C ARG A 184 3.75 -25.46 -7.26
N GLU A 185 3.28 -26.52 -7.92
CA GLU A 185 2.38 -26.40 -9.07
C GLU A 185 1.02 -25.82 -8.68
N ILE A 186 0.44 -26.24 -7.55
CA ILE A 186 -0.81 -25.68 -7.01
C ILE A 186 -0.62 -24.20 -6.67
N GLN A 187 0.48 -23.83 -6.01
CA GLN A 187 0.79 -22.44 -5.69
C GLN A 187 0.94 -21.61 -6.97
N ASN A 188 1.66 -22.12 -7.97
CA ASN A 188 1.80 -21.48 -9.27
C ASN A 188 0.45 -21.30 -9.99
N LEU A 189 -0.45 -22.27 -9.89
CA LEU A 189 -1.80 -22.17 -10.44
C LEU A 189 -2.59 -21.09 -9.71
N MET A 190 -2.55 -21.08 -8.37
CA MET A 190 -3.21 -20.05 -7.56
C MET A 190 -2.70 -18.64 -7.88
N ASP A 191 -1.39 -18.50 -8.08
CA ASP A 191 -0.77 -17.24 -8.45
C ASP A 191 -1.13 -16.77 -9.86
N ARG A 192 -1.36 -17.69 -10.80
CA ARG A 192 -1.86 -17.37 -12.15
C ARG A 192 -3.34 -16.99 -12.13
N MET A 193 -4.12 -17.65 -11.30
CA MET A 193 -5.57 -17.45 -11.18
C MET A 193 -5.93 -16.19 -10.40
N TYR A 194 -5.13 -15.86 -9.38
CA TYR A 194 -5.39 -14.76 -8.44
C TYR A 194 -4.14 -13.90 -8.17
N PRO A 195 -3.50 -13.31 -9.21
CA PRO A 195 -2.27 -12.55 -9.02
C PRO A 195 -2.49 -11.24 -8.26
N MET A 196 -3.73 -10.74 -8.23
CA MET A 196 -4.12 -9.62 -7.37
C MET A 196 -4.89 -10.18 -6.18
N PRO A 197 -4.43 -9.94 -4.94
CA PRO A 197 -5.20 -10.25 -3.74
C PRO A 197 -6.59 -9.62 -3.83
N LYS A 198 -7.62 -10.34 -3.40
CA LYS A 198 -9.01 -9.88 -3.44
C LYS A 198 -9.18 -8.58 -2.64
N GLU A 199 -8.36 -8.41 -1.60
CA GLU A 199 -8.25 -7.25 -0.73
C GLU A 199 -7.79 -6.00 -1.50
N LEU A 200 -6.95 -6.16 -2.52
CA LEU A 200 -6.30 -5.09 -3.28
C LEU A 200 -7.03 -4.77 -4.60
N CYS A 201 -8.35 -5.00 -4.69
CA CYS A 201 -9.18 -4.79 -5.88
C CYS A 201 -9.24 -3.31 -6.36
N PHE A 202 -8.14 -2.79 -6.88
CA PHE A 202 -7.99 -1.39 -7.33
C PHE A 202 -8.44 -1.17 -8.77
N VAL A 203 -8.57 -2.26 -9.54
CA VAL A 203 -8.89 -2.19 -10.97
C VAL A 203 -10.39 -2.15 -11.17
N LYS A 204 -10.96 -0.95 -11.11
CA LYS A 204 -12.38 -0.72 -11.44
C LYS A 204 -12.65 -0.79 -12.95
N ASN A 205 -11.65 -0.45 -13.77
CA ASN A 205 -11.82 -0.41 -15.23
C ASN A 205 -11.60 -1.80 -15.86
N ARG A 206 -12.69 -2.44 -16.30
CA ARG A 206 -12.68 -3.74 -16.96
C ARG A 206 -11.84 -3.76 -18.23
N ALA A 207 -11.76 -2.65 -18.97
CA ALA A 207 -11.01 -2.57 -20.22
C ALA A 207 -9.49 -2.73 -20.01
N ASN A 208 -8.97 -2.19 -18.90
CA ASN A 208 -7.53 -2.25 -18.60
C ASN A 208 -7.16 -3.47 -17.74
N LYS A 209 -8.13 -4.29 -17.34
CA LYS A 209 -7.94 -5.40 -16.40
C LYS A 209 -6.85 -6.37 -16.86
N LYS A 210 -6.85 -6.78 -18.14
CA LYS A 210 -5.84 -7.72 -18.68
C LYS A 210 -4.42 -7.16 -18.61
N GLY A 211 -4.22 -5.91 -19.04
CA GLY A 211 -2.91 -5.28 -19.02
C GLY A 211 -2.38 -5.10 -17.60
N ILE A 212 -3.22 -4.61 -16.69
CA ILE A 212 -2.84 -4.44 -15.28
C ILE A 212 -2.53 -5.80 -14.63
N HIS A 213 -3.28 -6.85 -14.96
CA HIS A 213 -3.04 -8.20 -14.46
C HIS A 213 -1.65 -8.73 -14.87
N ALA A 214 -1.25 -8.53 -16.12
CA ALA A 214 0.08 -8.92 -16.61
C ALA A 214 1.19 -8.15 -15.87
N LEU A 215 1.03 -6.84 -15.68
CA LEU A 215 1.98 -6.02 -14.92
C LEU A 215 2.08 -6.48 -13.46
N TRP A 216 0.95 -6.81 -12.83
CA TRP A 216 0.93 -7.35 -11.47
C TRP A 216 1.64 -8.69 -11.35
N LEU A 217 1.43 -9.60 -12.30
CA LEU A 217 2.10 -10.89 -12.33
C LEU A 217 3.63 -10.71 -12.43
N ALA A 218 4.08 -9.84 -13.33
CA ALA A 218 5.50 -9.53 -13.49
C ALA A 218 6.09 -8.91 -12.21
N TRP A 219 5.39 -7.96 -11.60
CA TRP A 219 5.80 -7.32 -10.35
C TRP A 219 5.86 -8.32 -9.18
N ALA A 220 4.83 -9.15 -9.01
CA ALA A 220 4.73 -10.13 -7.93
C ALA A 220 5.84 -11.21 -8.04
N ARG A 221 6.16 -11.66 -9.26
CA ARG A 221 7.31 -12.56 -9.49
C ARG A 221 8.61 -11.93 -9.00
N GLY A 222 8.85 -10.67 -9.33
CA GLY A 222 10.02 -9.92 -8.85
C GLY A 222 10.06 -9.83 -7.32
N LYS A 223 8.92 -9.60 -6.67
CA LYS A 223 8.82 -9.59 -5.19
C LYS A 223 9.14 -10.93 -4.56
N ARG A 224 8.71 -12.03 -5.17
CA ARG A 224 8.96 -13.37 -4.64
C ARG A 224 10.39 -13.86 -4.84
N GLY A 225 11.20 -13.14 -5.61
CA GLY A 225 12.56 -13.56 -5.96
C GLY A 225 12.57 -14.75 -6.92
N TRP A 226 11.47 -14.97 -7.64
CA TRP A 226 11.42 -16.02 -8.65
C TRP A 226 12.28 -15.61 -9.82
N LEU A 227 13.13 -16.54 -10.28
CA LEU A 227 13.87 -16.35 -11.53
C LEU A 227 12.87 -16.11 -12.67
N PRO A 228 13.22 -15.26 -13.66
CA PRO A 228 12.42 -15.13 -14.86
C PRO A 228 12.12 -16.53 -15.41
N LEU A 229 10.85 -16.88 -15.56
CA LEU A 229 10.52 -18.02 -16.40
C LEU A 229 11.02 -17.65 -17.78
N ASP A 230 11.99 -18.40 -18.28
CA ASP A 230 12.35 -18.36 -19.69
C ASP A 230 11.03 -18.46 -20.46
N GLU A 231 10.69 -17.43 -21.24
CA GLU A 231 9.37 -17.25 -21.87
C GLU A 231 9.05 -18.32 -22.94
N SER A 232 9.77 -19.44 -22.97
CA SER A 232 9.73 -20.45 -24.03
C SER A 232 8.62 -21.50 -23.89
N LEU A 233 7.69 -21.37 -22.93
CA LEU A 233 6.54 -22.27 -22.84
C LEU A 233 5.26 -21.52 -23.22
N ASP A 234 5.14 -21.22 -24.51
CA ASP A 234 3.88 -21.08 -25.24
C ASP A 234 3.12 -22.42 -25.25
N LEU A 235 2.83 -22.95 -24.06
CA LEU A 235 1.87 -24.05 -23.94
C LEU A 235 0.48 -23.42 -23.96
N PRO A 236 -0.33 -23.65 -25.00
CA PRO A 236 -1.73 -23.26 -24.98
C PRO A 236 -2.37 -23.92 -23.75
N LEU A 237 -2.85 -23.09 -22.83
CA LEU A 237 -3.71 -23.51 -21.71
C LEU A 237 -5.03 -24.02 -22.29
N THR A 238 -5.03 -25.24 -22.82
CA THR A 238 -6.25 -26.00 -23.01
C THR A 238 -6.73 -26.43 -21.63
N MET A 239 -7.82 -25.80 -21.15
CA MET A 239 -8.49 -26.18 -19.89
C MET A 239 -9.08 -27.60 -19.92
N GLU A 240 -8.88 -28.38 -20.97
CA GLU A 240 -9.63 -29.62 -21.23
C GLU A 240 -9.05 -30.87 -20.56
N ASN A 241 -7.87 -30.85 -19.95
CA ASN A 241 -7.25 -32.08 -19.42
C ASN A 241 -7.09 -32.19 -17.90
N VAL A 242 -7.67 -31.28 -17.11
CA VAL A 242 -7.83 -31.53 -15.66
C VAL A 242 -9.10 -32.34 -15.42
N SER A 243 -9.15 -33.55 -15.98
CA SER A 243 -10.08 -34.58 -15.54
C SER A 243 -9.47 -35.24 -14.30
N LEU A 244 -9.56 -34.55 -13.16
CA LEU A 244 -9.39 -35.16 -11.85
C LEU A 244 -10.63 -36.02 -11.60
N GLY A 245 -10.58 -37.26 -12.09
CA GLY A 245 -11.50 -38.33 -11.72
C GLY A 245 -11.33 -38.66 -10.24
N GLY A 246 -11.92 -37.82 -9.39
CA GLY A 246 -11.91 -37.97 -7.95
C GLY A 246 -13.01 -37.07 -7.39
N THR A 247 -14.18 -37.64 -7.17
CA THR A 247 -15.33 -36.98 -6.55
C THR A 247 -15.00 -36.63 -5.10
N VAL A 248 -14.26 -35.55 -4.88
CA VAL A 248 -14.15 -34.90 -3.58
C VAL A 248 -15.31 -33.91 -3.49
N ARG A 249 -16.30 -34.26 -2.66
CA ARG A 249 -17.37 -33.35 -2.24
C ARG A 249 -16.73 -32.21 -1.43
N GLU A 250 -16.59 -31.03 -2.03
CA GLU A 250 -16.26 -29.81 -1.30
C GLU A 250 -17.53 -29.08 -0.82
N PRO A 251 -17.60 -28.67 0.47
CA PRO A 251 -18.73 -27.97 1.06
C PRO A 251 -18.48 -26.44 1.19
N TRP A 252 -18.18 -25.75 0.09
CA TRP A 252 -17.91 -24.30 0.12
C TRP A 252 -18.80 -23.46 -0.82
N ALA A 253 -19.95 -24.00 -1.22
CA ALA A 253 -21.00 -23.22 -1.87
C ALA A 253 -21.85 -22.52 -0.80
N ASP A 254 -21.40 -21.34 -0.37
CA ASP A 254 -22.25 -20.19 0.00
C ASP A 254 -21.38 -19.11 0.67
N MET A 255 -20.60 -18.39 -0.14
CA MET A 255 -20.10 -17.07 0.25
C MET A 255 -20.28 -16.09 -0.91
N ASP A 256 -21.54 -15.75 -1.16
CA ASP A 256 -21.93 -14.52 -1.84
C ASP A 256 -21.57 -13.32 -0.94
N HIS A 257 -20.35 -12.82 -1.08
CA HIS A 257 -19.97 -11.53 -0.52
C HIS A 257 -19.94 -10.49 -1.63
N SER A 258 -21.13 -9.99 -1.93
CA SER A 258 -21.31 -8.77 -2.69
C SER A 258 -20.57 -7.63 -1.99
N CYS A 259 -19.53 -7.11 -2.64
CA CYS A 259 -18.87 -5.87 -2.23
C CYS A 259 -19.78 -4.68 -2.58
N HIS A 260 -20.97 -4.62 -1.98
CA HIS A 260 -21.75 -3.39 -1.95
C HIS A 260 -21.13 -2.47 -0.90
N GLY A 261 -20.59 -1.35 -1.36
CA GLY A 261 -20.35 -0.20 -0.50
C GLY A 261 -21.68 0.18 0.15
N SER A 262 -21.72 0.11 1.48
CA SER A 262 -22.83 0.61 2.28
C SER A 262 -22.76 2.13 2.27
N GLU A 263 -23.47 2.76 1.33
CA GLU A 263 -23.95 4.12 1.44
C GLU A 263 -25.34 4.06 2.08
N ASN A 264 -25.42 4.22 3.41
CA ASN A 264 -26.57 4.84 4.08
C ASN A 264 -26.29 4.99 5.59
N SER A 265 -25.62 6.08 5.95
CA SER A 265 -25.71 6.63 7.30
C SER A 265 -26.93 7.55 7.35
N GLN A 266 -28.08 7.02 7.75
CA GLN A 266 -29.14 7.87 8.32
C GLN A 266 -28.74 8.16 9.77
N ILE A 267 -28.25 9.38 9.98
CA ILE A 267 -28.06 9.98 11.30
C ILE A 267 -29.46 10.13 11.92
N LEU A 268 -29.78 9.29 12.90
CA LEU A 268 -30.88 9.56 13.82
C LEU A 268 -30.41 10.63 14.81
N GLU A 269 -31.00 11.82 14.73
CA GLU A 269 -30.91 12.80 15.81
C GLU A 269 -31.57 12.25 17.09
N PRO A 270 -30.92 12.34 18.26
CA PRO A 270 -31.60 12.11 19.53
C PRO A 270 -32.43 13.35 19.89
N ALA A 271 -33.75 13.17 19.97
CA ALA A 271 -34.67 14.16 20.50
C ALA A 271 -34.34 14.45 21.97
N LEU A 272 -33.91 15.69 22.23
CA LEU A 272 -33.79 16.27 23.57
C LEU A 272 -35.21 16.43 24.16
N ALA A 273 -35.57 15.53 25.08
CA ALA A 273 -36.71 15.72 25.96
C ALA A 273 -36.30 16.64 27.12
N THR A 274 -36.57 17.93 26.99
CA THR A 274 -36.71 18.84 28.13
C THR A 274 -38.06 18.58 28.78
N ASP A 275 -38.08 17.92 29.93
CA ASP A 275 -39.23 17.96 30.83
C ASP A 275 -38.88 18.89 32.00
N ALA A 276 -39.42 20.10 31.90
CA ALA A 276 -39.48 21.07 32.97
C ALA A 276 -40.84 20.90 33.64
N ARG A 277 -40.83 20.47 34.91
CA ARG A 277 -42.02 20.58 35.74
C ARG A 277 -41.64 21.13 37.11
N GLU A 278 -41.75 22.46 37.18
CA GLU A 278 -42.12 23.17 38.40
C GLU A 278 -43.55 22.78 38.80
N MET A 279 -43.72 22.29 40.02
CA MET A 279 -44.75 22.65 41.01
C MET A 279 -44.57 21.79 42.26
#